data_AF-A0A1J4RQQ3-F1
#
_entry.id   AF-A0A1J4RQQ3-F1
#
_cell.length_a   1.000
_cell.length_b   1.000
_cell.length_c   1.000
_cell.angle_alpha   90.00
_cell.angle_beta   90.00
_cell.angle_gamma   90.00
#
_symmetry.space_group_name_H-M   'P 1'
#
loop_
_entity.id
_entity.type
_entity.pdbx_description
1 polymer ?
#
loop_
_entity_poly.entity_id
_entity_poly.type
_entity_poly.pdbx_seq_one_letter_code
_entity_poly.pdbx_strand_id
1 'polypeptide(L)'
;MIKDDFKIDFKNKKISYNPKGSGEAYTVNALYSYLQNLFARAQNMKYQIPIMATSKTECFLINGWTIDENARKYLKEGFLVSK
;
A
#
# COMPACT_ATOMS: atom_id res chain seq x y z
N MET A 1 -1.69 13.24 -4.46
CA MET A 1 -1.05 12.75 -3.22
C MET A 1 -1.34 11.26 -3.13
N ILE A 2 -0.46 10.45 -2.53
CA ILE A 2 -0.60 8.99 -2.49
C ILE A 2 -1.99 8.48 -2.02
N LYS A 3 -2.66 9.21 -1.10
CA LYS A 3 -4.02 8.90 -0.63
C LYS A 3 -5.11 8.97 -1.71
N ASP A 4 -4.91 9.80 -2.73
CA ASP A 4 -5.86 10.01 -3.83
C ASP A 4 -5.60 9.01 -4.97
N ASP A 5 -4.39 8.45 -4.98
CA ASP A 5 -3.85 7.59 -6.03
C ASP A 5 -3.92 6.10 -5.65
N PHE A 6 -3.84 5.76 -4.37
CA PHE A 6 -3.98 4.39 -3.89
C PHE A 6 -5.29 4.18 -3.14
N LYS A 7 -6.08 3.21 -3.61
CA LYS A 7 -7.35 2.78 -3.00
C LYS A 7 -7.13 1.51 -2.19
N ILE A 8 -7.66 1.53 -0.96
CA ILE A 8 -7.55 0.44 0.00
C ILE A 8 -8.92 -0.19 0.20
N ASP A 9 -9.10 -1.40 -0.34
CA ASP A 9 -10.29 -2.21 -0.12
C ASP A 9 -10.07 -3.06 1.13
N PHE A 10 -10.59 -2.59 2.26
CA PHE A 10 -10.50 -3.29 3.55
C PHE A 10 -11.29 -4.59 3.59
N LYS A 11 -12.32 -4.75 2.74
CA LYS A 11 -13.16 -5.95 2.71
C LYS A 11 -12.46 -7.08 1.97
N ASN A 12 -11.91 -6.77 0.79
CA ASN A 12 -11.22 -7.75 -0.04
C ASN A 12 -9.70 -7.79 0.21
N LYS A 13 -9.20 -7.00 1.18
CA LYS A 13 -7.77 -6.88 1.52
C LYS A 13 -6.92 -6.60 0.27
N LYS A 14 -7.34 -5.60 -0.50
CA LYS A 14 -6.74 -5.30 -1.80
C LYS A 14 -6.30 -3.85 -1.92
N ILE A 15 -5.09 -3.66 -2.42
CA ILE A 15 -4.51 -2.36 -2.73
C ILE A 15 -4.54 -2.18 -4.26
N SER A 16 -5.13 -1.08 -4.71
CA SER A 16 -5.27 -0.78 -6.13
C SER A 16 -4.90 0.67 -6.42
N TYR A 17 -4.59 0.97 -7.67
CA TYR A 17 -4.30 2.33 -8.12
C TYR A 17 -5.56 2.97 -8.71
N ASN A 18 -5.77 4.24 -8.42
CA ASN A 18 -6.84 5.04 -8.96
C ASN A 18 -6.43 5.56 -10.36
N PRO A 19 -7.04 5.09 -11.45
CA PRO A 19 -6.66 5.51 -12.81
C PRO A 19 -6.94 7.01 -13.08
N LYS A 20 -7.78 7.65 -12.25
CA LYS A 20 -8.05 9.10 -12.28
C LYS A 20 -7.16 9.88 -11.29
N GLY A 21 -6.14 9.23 -10.73
CA GLY A 21 -5.17 9.83 -9.84
C GLY A 21 -4.23 10.79 -10.56
N SER A 22 -3.21 11.25 -9.83
CA SER A 22 -2.20 12.19 -10.31
C SER A 22 -1.28 11.62 -11.40
N GLY A 23 -1.22 10.29 -11.56
CA GLY A 23 -0.23 9.63 -12.42
C GLY A 23 1.18 9.54 -11.81
N GLU A 24 1.38 10.04 -10.59
CA GLU A 24 2.68 10.10 -9.94
C GLU A 24 3.14 8.70 -9.47
N ALA A 25 4.45 8.44 -9.60
CA ALA A 25 5.09 7.24 -9.09
C ALA A 25 5.69 7.49 -7.70
N TYR A 26 5.39 6.59 -6.75
CA TYR A 26 5.75 6.73 -5.34
C TYR A 26 6.78 5.69 -4.90
N THR A 27 7.61 6.00 -3.92
CA THR A 27 8.52 4.99 -3.37
C THR A 27 7.76 3.92 -2.61
N VAL A 28 8.28 2.67 -2.55
CA VAL A 28 7.66 1.63 -1.71
C VAL A 28 7.57 2.07 -0.24
N ASN A 29 8.57 2.82 0.24
CA ASN A 29 8.55 3.38 1.59
C ASN A 29 7.47 4.47 1.77
N ALA A 30 7.14 5.25 0.74
CA ALA A 30 6.03 6.19 0.78
C ALA A 30 4.68 5.45 0.90
N LEU A 31 4.50 4.34 0.17
CA LEU A 31 3.33 3.48 0.32
C LEU A 31 3.26 2.89 1.74
N TYR A 32 4.37 2.37 2.25
CA TYR A 32 4.46 1.85 3.61
C TYR A 32 4.02 2.90 4.65
N SER A 33 4.59 4.10 4.57
CA SER A 33 4.27 5.21 5.50
C SER A 33 2.80 5.62 5.41
N TYR A 34 2.24 5.66 4.20
CA TYR A 34 0.82 5.93 3.99
C TYR A 34 -0.07 4.87 4.65
N LEU A 35 0.23 3.59 4.44
CA LEU A 35 -0.53 2.49 5.04
C LEU A 35 -0.44 2.49 6.56
N GLN A 36 0.74 2.72 7.14
CA GLN A 36 0.89 2.85 8.60
C GLN A 36 -0.01 3.96 9.15
N ASN A 37 0.04 5.15 8.55
CA ASN A 37 -0.81 6.27 8.95
C ASN A 37 -2.31 6.01 8.77
N LEU A 38 -2.70 5.26 7.74
CA LEU A 38 -4.10 4.93 7.48
C LEU A 38 -4.65 3.93 8.51
N PHE A 39 -3.87 2.91 8.87
CA PHE A 39 -4.28 1.87 9.81
C PHE A 39 -4.14 2.30 11.28
N ALA A 40 -3.31 3.29 11.58
CA ALA A 40 -3.22 3.92 12.89
C ALA A 40 -4.46 4.78 13.25
N ARG A 41 -5.38 5.04 12.31
CA ARG A 41 -6.61 5.80 12.59
C ARG A 41 -7.60 4.95 13.38
N ALA A 42 -8.24 5.52 14.39
CA ALA A 42 -9.16 4.82 15.29
C ALA A 42 -10.21 3.95 14.57
N GLN A 43 -10.84 4.48 13.51
CA GLN A 43 -11.84 3.76 12.70
C GLN A 43 -11.30 2.52 11.97
N ASN A 44 -9.98 2.47 11.75
CA ASN A 44 -9.29 1.42 10.99
C ASN A 44 -8.49 0.46 11.88
N MET A 45 -8.35 0.74 13.19
CA MET A 45 -7.59 -0.11 14.12
C MET A 45 -8.16 -1.55 14.25
N LYS A 46 -9.43 -1.75 13.87
CA LYS A 46 -10.05 -3.07 13.81
C LYS A 46 -9.54 -3.96 12.67
N TYR A 47 -8.84 -3.38 11.69
CA TYR A 47 -8.30 -4.12 10.55
C TYR A 47 -6.84 -4.50 10.79
N GLN A 48 -6.47 -5.68 10.31
CA GLN A 48 -5.09 -6.15 10.34
C GLN A 48 -4.22 -5.33 9.39
N ILE A 49 -3.06 -4.87 9.89
CA ILE A 49 -2.07 -4.10 9.15
C ILE A 49 -1.65 -4.86 7.87
N PRO A 50 -1.58 -4.20 6.71
CA PRO A 50 -1.40 -4.87 5.43
C PRO A 50 0.05 -5.12 5.04
N ILE A 51 0.99 -4.43 5.69
CA ILE A 51 2.37 -4.33 5.23
C ILE A 51 3.35 -4.38 6.41
N MET A 52 4.46 -5.08 6.20
CA MET A 52 5.58 -5.18 7.14
C MET A 52 6.87 -4.83 6.43
N ALA A 53 7.67 -3.94 7.00
CA ALA A 53 9.00 -3.64 6.49
C ALA A 53 9.99 -4.72 6.95
N THR A 54 10.77 -5.28 6.03
CA THR A 54 11.89 -6.20 6.34
C THR A 54 13.23 -5.48 6.26
N SER A 55 13.32 -4.43 5.46
CA SER A 55 14.48 -3.54 5.39
C SER A 55 14.03 -2.11 5.05
N LYS A 56 14.98 -1.18 4.87
CA LYS A 56 14.68 0.20 4.46
C LYS A 56 14.02 0.28 3.08
N THR A 57 14.28 -0.69 2.21
CA THR A 57 13.83 -0.69 0.82
C THR A 57 12.94 -1.88 0.49
N GLU A 58 12.68 -2.78 1.44
CA GLU A 58 11.90 -3.99 1.21
C GLU A 58 10.73 -4.08 2.18
N CYS A 59 9.55 -4.33 1.62
CA CYS A 59 8.31 -4.50 2.36
C CYS A 59 7.56 -5.73 1.84
N PHE A 60 6.88 -6.43 2.74
CA PHE A 60 6.03 -7.57 2.45
C PHE A 60 4.57 -7.22 2.71
N LEU A 61 3.70 -7.60 1.78
CA LEU A 61 2.27 -7.68 2.07
C LEU A 61 2.00 -8.90 2.93
N ILE A 62 1.27 -8.68 4.02
CA ILE A 62 0.98 -9.67 5.05
C ILE A 62 -0.53 -9.76 5.28
N ASN A 63 -0.97 -10.67 6.15
CA ASN A 63 -2.37 -10.78 6.57
C ASN A 63 -3.37 -11.00 5.41
N GLY A 64 -2.92 -11.62 4.31
CA GLY A 64 -3.73 -11.89 3.12
C GLY A 64 -3.98 -10.68 2.23
N TRP A 65 -3.21 -9.60 2.40
CA TRP A 65 -3.32 -8.43 1.54
C TRP A 65 -2.64 -8.65 0.20
N THR A 66 -3.29 -8.16 -0.86
CA THR A 66 -2.79 -8.23 -2.23
C THR A 66 -2.69 -6.83 -2.84
N ILE A 67 -1.90 -6.69 -3.90
CA ILE A 67 -1.78 -5.44 -4.67
C ILE A 67 -1.93 -5.72 -6.16
N ASP A 68 -2.70 -4.89 -6.84
CA ASP A 68 -2.86 -4.97 -8.29
C ASP A 68 -1.54 -4.75 -9.03
N GLU A 69 -1.31 -5.51 -10.10
CA GLU A 69 -0.14 -5.32 -10.97
C GLU A 69 -0.06 -3.91 -11.55
N ASN A 70 -1.20 -3.32 -11.91
CA ASN A 70 -1.24 -1.94 -12.37
C ASN A 70 -0.80 -0.95 -11.29
N ALA A 71 -1.08 -1.24 -10.01
CA ALA A 71 -0.62 -0.39 -8.92
C ALA A 71 0.89 -0.51 -8.69
N ARG A 72 1.47 -1.70 -8.92
CA ARG A 72 2.92 -1.91 -8.85
C ARG A 72 3.69 -1.04 -9.84
N LYS A 73 3.12 -0.71 -11.00
CA LYS A 73 3.76 0.19 -12.00
C LYS A 73 3.97 1.62 -11.49
N TYR A 74 3.19 2.05 -10.50
CA TYR A 74 3.30 3.36 -9.85
C TYR A 74 4.12 3.30 -8.56
N LEU A 75 4.81 2.19 -8.31
CA LEU A 75 5.79 2.06 -7.23
C LEU A 75 7.20 2.03 -7.81
N LYS A 76 8.08 2.84 -7.24
CA LYS A 76 9.52 2.91 -7.55
C LYS A 76 10.34 2.70 -6.29
N GLU A 77 11.65 2.56 -6.46
CA GLU A 77 12.65 2.59 -5.37
C GLU A 77 12.27 1.73 -4.15
N GLY A 78 12.51 0.43 -4.29
CA GLY A 78 12.25 -0.58 -3.28
C GLY A 78 11.54 -1.80 -3.85
N PHE A 79 11.38 -2.81 -3.01
CA PHE A 79 10.77 -4.08 -3.35
C PHE A 79 9.53 -4.27 -2.50
N LEU A 80 8.39 -4.43 -3.17
CA LEU A 80 7.15 -4.85 -2.54
C LEU A 80 6.89 -6.31 -2.91
N VAL A 81 7.07 -7.20 -1.96
CA VAL A 81 6.80 -8.63 -2.15
C VAL A 81 5.35 -8.93 -1.74
N SER A 82 4.61 -9.65 -2.57
CA SER A 82 3.34 -10.27 -2.17
C SER A 82 3.46 -11.77 -2.39
N LYS A 83 2.95 -12.56 -1.45
CA LYS A 83 2.76 -14.00 -1.63
C LYS A 83 1.48 -14.29 -2.40
#